data_AF-A0A174K1G6-F1
#
_entry.id   AF-A0A174K1G6-F1
#
_cell.length_a   1.000
_cell.length_b   1.000
_cell.length_c   1.000
_cell.angle_alpha   90.00
_cell.angle_beta   90.00
_cell.angle_gamma   90.00
#
_symmetry.space_group_name_H-M   'P 1'
#
loop_
_entity.id
_entity.type
_entity.pdbx_description
1 polymer ?
#
loop_
_entity_poly.entity_id
_entity_poly.type
_entity_poly.pdbx_seq_one_letter_code
_entity_poly.pdbx_strand_id
1 'polypeptide(L)'
;MKVFQFYVRSMLNQLEFQICFGFLCLMSFGSFLWNCLTYYGKDYMQIRSGADVFFLTSTSSRIVTMIFSLIVPLIAMMLCAGYRKKGEKEGNNLFAFIRMGHRKYLMIGAIATIFVTIICFWMILGINQILCRIVFPVIGMDNRWGLPMYLLPLNYNSKMFLDIWQVQNPYIYNIFYIFIIGILAGGISLVFYGVSMLDIFKKMGLVQNAVFFFVFFIILVAIGQLFSVPMISFLSYIQVGQEVRMIDYGIFTGVLYLLGILFTIWGVRKYDYV
;
A
#
# COMPACT_ATOMS: atom_id res chain seq x y z
N MET A 1 24.90 1.70 -8.61
CA MET A 1 24.08 0.49 -8.85
C MET A 1 24.38 -0.66 -7.89
N LYS A 2 25.63 -1.15 -7.75
CA LYS A 2 25.95 -2.30 -6.87
C LYS A 2 25.50 -2.13 -5.40
N VAL A 3 25.61 -0.91 -4.87
CA VAL A 3 25.15 -0.57 -3.52
C VAL A 3 23.63 -0.71 -3.39
N PHE A 4 22.86 -0.10 -4.30
CA PHE A 4 21.39 -0.18 -4.25
C PHE A 4 20.89 -1.64 -4.31
N GLN A 5 21.51 -2.47 -5.14
CA GLN A 5 21.22 -3.90 -5.22
C GLN A 5 21.50 -4.64 -3.90
N PHE A 6 22.57 -4.28 -3.20
CA PHE A 6 22.87 -4.82 -1.87
C PHE A 6 21.77 -4.45 -0.85
N TYR A 7 21.30 -3.20 -0.84
CA TYR A 7 20.21 -2.76 0.03
C TYR A 7 18.94 -3.54 -0.24
N VAL A 8 18.51 -3.62 -1.50
CA VAL A 8 17.31 -4.36 -1.89
C VAL A 8 17.42 -5.81 -1.44
N ARG A 9 18.53 -6.50 -1.76
CA ARG A 9 18.71 -7.90 -1.37
C ARG A 9 18.68 -8.11 0.14
N SER A 10 19.31 -7.22 0.89
CA SER A 10 19.35 -7.32 2.34
C SER A 10 18.01 -6.94 2.99
N MET A 11 17.21 -6.04 2.40
CA MET A 11 15.82 -5.78 2.79
C MET A 11 14.93 -7.01 2.58
N LEU A 12 15.03 -7.67 1.42
CA LEU A 12 14.22 -8.86 1.10
C LEU A 12 14.53 -10.06 2.01
N ASN A 13 15.75 -10.16 2.51
CA ASN A 13 16.17 -11.25 3.40
C ASN A 13 15.74 -11.06 4.86
N GLN A 14 15.10 -9.94 5.21
CA GLN A 14 14.63 -9.74 6.58
C GLN A 14 13.41 -10.60 6.88
N LEU A 15 13.40 -11.24 8.05
CA LEU A 15 12.28 -12.06 8.51
C LEU A 15 10.98 -11.25 8.58
N GLU A 16 11.04 -9.99 9.00
CA GLU A 16 9.89 -9.08 9.04
C GLU A 16 9.33 -8.80 7.65
N PHE A 17 10.21 -8.60 6.66
CA PHE A 17 9.82 -8.43 5.26
C PHE A 17 9.11 -9.69 4.77
N GLN A 18 9.70 -10.87 5.00
CA GLN A 18 9.14 -12.15 4.55
C GLN A 18 7.76 -12.43 5.18
N ILE A 19 7.58 -12.12 6.46
CA ILE A 19 6.28 -12.26 7.13
C ILE A 19 5.25 -11.30 6.52
N CYS A 20 5.58 -10.01 6.37
CA CYS A 20 4.65 -9.02 5.83
C CYS A 20 4.28 -9.32 4.37
N PHE A 21 5.28 -9.69 3.57
CA PHE A 21 5.09 -10.08 2.18
C PHE A 21 4.26 -11.38 2.07
N GLY A 22 4.54 -12.38 2.91
CA GLY A 22 3.75 -13.60 3.01
C GLY A 22 2.29 -13.33 3.39
N PHE A 23 2.05 -12.41 4.32
CA PHE A 23 0.70 -12.00 4.71
C PHE A 23 -0.06 -11.29 3.58
N LEU A 24 0.61 -10.40 2.83
CA LEU A 24 0.03 -9.78 1.63
C LEU A 24 -0.32 -10.82 0.55
N CYS A 25 0.56 -11.78 0.30
CA CYS A 25 0.30 -12.89 -0.61
C CYS A 25 -0.90 -13.73 -0.16
N LEU A 26 -0.97 -14.06 1.13
CA LEU A 26 -2.08 -14.82 1.72
C LEU A 26 -3.40 -14.08 1.53
N MET A 27 -3.46 -12.77 1.79
CA MET A 27 -4.66 -11.97 1.56
C MET A 27 -5.09 -11.97 0.09
N SER A 28 -4.13 -11.73 -0.81
CA SER A 28 -4.39 -11.66 -2.25
C SER A 28 -4.84 -13.01 -2.83
N PHE A 29 -4.05 -14.07 -2.66
CA PHE A 29 -4.41 -15.39 -3.17
C PHE A 29 -5.61 -15.99 -2.43
N GLY A 30 -5.73 -15.73 -1.12
CA GLY A 30 -6.88 -16.14 -0.32
C GLY A 30 -8.19 -15.52 -0.80
N SER A 31 -8.20 -14.22 -1.15
CA SER A 31 -9.39 -13.60 -1.72
C SER A 31 -9.75 -14.20 -3.08
N PHE A 32 -8.75 -14.48 -3.91
CA PHE A 32 -8.95 -15.07 -5.23
C PHE A 32 -9.56 -16.47 -5.11
N LEU A 33 -9.00 -17.33 -4.24
CA LEU A 33 -9.55 -18.66 -3.96
C LEU A 33 -10.97 -18.58 -3.41
N TRP A 34 -11.23 -17.65 -2.49
CA TRP A 34 -12.57 -17.43 -1.95
C TRP A 34 -13.58 -17.06 -3.04
N ASN A 35 -13.18 -16.19 -3.97
CA ASN A 35 -14.00 -15.82 -5.12
C ASN A 35 -14.26 -17.03 -6.03
N CYS A 36 -13.23 -17.84 -6.33
CA CYS A 36 -13.38 -19.05 -7.12
C CYS A 36 -14.38 -20.03 -6.47
N LEU A 37 -14.28 -20.27 -5.17
CA LEU A 37 -15.22 -21.12 -4.43
C LEU A 37 -16.66 -20.55 -4.43
N THR A 38 -16.80 -19.22 -4.33
CA THR A 38 -18.11 -18.56 -4.29
C THR A 38 -18.86 -18.65 -5.61
N TYR A 39 -18.14 -18.69 -6.73
CA TYR A 39 -18.72 -18.75 -8.08
C TYR A 39 -18.67 -20.15 -8.70
N TYR A 40 -18.05 -21.12 -8.05
CA TYR A 40 -18.00 -22.49 -8.52
C TYR A 40 -19.41 -23.12 -8.56
N GLY A 41 -19.79 -23.68 -9.71
CA GLY A 41 -21.09 -24.33 -9.91
C GLY A 41 -22.29 -23.37 -10.02
N LYS A 42 -22.07 -22.04 -10.03
CA LYS A 42 -23.14 -21.08 -10.28
C LYS A 42 -23.42 -20.91 -11.76
N ASP A 43 -24.66 -20.57 -12.08
CA ASP A 43 -25.08 -20.23 -13.43
C ASP A 43 -24.30 -19.03 -13.98
N TYR A 44 -24.03 -19.06 -15.28
CA TYR A 44 -23.28 -18.02 -15.97
C TYR A 44 -23.86 -16.61 -15.78
N MET A 45 -25.18 -16.50 -15.62
CA MET A 45 -25.87 -15.22 -15.37
C MET A 45 -25.46 -14.55 -14.05
N GLN A 46 -24.96 -15.31 -13.08
CA GLN A 46 -24.51 -14.81 -11.78
C GLN A 46 -23.00 -14.54 -11.73
N ILE A 47 -22.28 -14.85 -12.81
CA ILE A 47 -20.83 -14.69 -12.88
C ILE A 47 -20.50 -13.24 -13.24
N ARG A 48 -19.64 -12.65 -12.41
CA ARG A 48 -19.15 -11.28 -12.59
C ARG A 48 -17.86 -11.23 -13.39
N SER A 49 -17.55 -10.04 -13.89
CA SER A 49 -16.33 -9.80 -14.65
C SER A 49 -15.07 -10.00 -13.78
N GLY A 50 -13.96 -10.38 -14.40
CA GLY A 50 -12.68 -10.46 -13.69
C GLY A 50 -12.18 -9.12 -13.12
N ALA A 51 -12.74 -7.99 -13.56
CA ALA A 51 -12.46 -6.68 -12.97
C ALA A 51 -13.30 -6.41 -11.70
N ASP A 52 -14.53 -6.91 -11.64
CA ASP A 52 -15.39 -6.78 -10.44
C ASP A 52 -15.01 -7.76 -9.34
N VAL A 53 -14.41 -8.91 -9.70
CA VAL A 53 -13.97 -9.95 -8.76
C VAL A 53 -12.54 -9.71 -8.26
N PHE A 54 -11.90 -8.61 -8.66
CA PHE A 54 -10.58 -8.21 -8.17
C PHE A 54 -10.58 -7.95 -6.66
N PHE A 55 -9.43 -8.20 -6.01
CA PHE A 55 -9.23 -8.09 -4.56
C PHE A 55 -9.82 -6.82 -3.91
N LEU A 56 -9.73 -5.66 -4.57
CA LEU A 56 -10.22 -4.38 -4.01
C LEU A 56 -11.68 -4.07 -4.31
N THR A 57 -12.26 -4.68 -5.35
CA THR A 57 -13.60 -4.37 -5.85
C THR A 57 -14.63 -5.47 -5.55
N SER A 58 -14.17 -6.69 -5.27
CA SER A 58 -15.02 -7.86 -5.03
C SER A 58 -15.94 -7.66 -3.83
N THR A 59 -17.24 -7.90 -4.05
CA THR A 59 -18.21 -7.97 -2.95
C THR A 59 -18.13 -9.28 -2.19
N SER A 60 -17.73 -10.37 -2.85
CA SER A 60 -17.68 -11.72 -2.26
C SER A 60 -16.55 -11.84 -1.25
N SER A 61 -15.42 -11.18 -1.49
CA SER A 61 -14.28 -11.13 -0.56
C SER A 61 -14.20 -9.81 0.23
N ARG A 62 -15.32 -9.10 0.42
CA ARG A 62 -15.35 -7.76 1.03
C ARG A 62 -14.72 -7.71 2.43
N ILE A 63 -14.87 -8.78 3.22
CA ILE A 63 -14.25 -8.89 4.55
C ILE A 63 -12.72 -8.79 4.43
N VAL A 64 -12.13 -9.52 3.48
CA VAL A 64 -10.68 -9.50 3.23
C VAL A 64 -10.22 -8.10 2.80
N THR A 65 -10.98 -7.46 1.91
CA THR A 65 -10.71 -6.09 1.46
C THR A 65 -10.78 -5.08 2.60
N MET A 66 -11.74 -5.20 3.52
CA MET A 66 -11.84 -4.33 4.70
C MET A 66 -10.64 -4.49 5.63
N ILE A 67 -10.26 -5.74 5.94
CA ILE A 67 -9.10 -6.04 6.78
C ILE A 67 -7.83 -5.50 6.13
N PHE A 68 -7.65 -5.71 4.83
CA PHE A 68 -6.54 -5.14 4.07
C PHE A 68 -6.54 -3.62 4.16
N SER A 69 -7.67 -2.98 3.87
CA SER A 69 -7.77 -1.52 3.85
C SER A 69 -7.37 -0.89 5.19
N LEU A 70 -7.64 -1.58 6.31
CA LEU A 70 -7.23 -1.14 7.63
C LEU A 70 -5.73 -1.36 7.88
N ILE A 71 -5.19 -2.52 7.51
CA ILE A 71 -3.84 -2.97 7.90
C ILE A 71 -2.74 -2.48 6.93
N VAL A 72 -3.08 -1.97 5.74
CA VAL A 72 -2.10 -1.46 4.74
C VAL A 72 -1.01 -0.55 5.33
N PRO A 73 -1.30 0.47 6.16
CA PRO A 73 -0.26 1.31 6.73
C PRO A 73 0.73 0.51 7.58
N LEU A 74 0.23 -0.44 8.38
CA LEU A 74 1.08 -1.29 9.22
C LEU A 74 2.02 -2.15 8.36
N ILE A 75 1.50 -2.76 7.30
CA ILE A 75 2.29 -3.56 6.36
C ILE A 75 3.32 -2.69 5.65
N ALA A 76 2.92 -1.52 5.14
CA ALA A 76 3.80 -0.59 4.45
C ALA A 76 4.96 -0.13 5.35
N MET A 77 4.69 0.13 6.63
CA MET A 77 5.72 0.45 7.60
C MET A 77 6.63 -0.76 7.86
N MET A 78 6.07 -1.92 8.19
CA MET A 78 6.87 -3.09 8.60
C MET A 78 7.69 -3.73 7.46
N LEU A 79 7.26 -3.64 6.20
CA LEU A 79 7.99 -4.18 5.05
C LEU A 79 9.44 -3.67 4.97
N CYS A 80 9.68 -2.38 5.24
CA CYS A 80 11.01 -1.79 5.07
C CYS A 80 11.60 -1.13 6.33
N ALA A 81 10.84 -1.11 7.43
CA ALA A 81 11.23 -0.62 8.74
C ALA A 81 12.53 -1.21 9.30
N GLY A 82 12.84 -2.47 8.96
CA GLY A 82 13.87 -3.29 9.62
C GLY A 82 15.30 -3.00 9.20
N TYR A 83 15.48 -2.43 8.01
CA TYR A 83 16.79 -2.44 7.37
C TYR A 83 17.87 -1.74 8.20
N ARG A 84 17.61 -0.50 8.60
CA ARG A 84 18.61 0.31 9.27
C ARG A 84 18.84 -0.13 10.71
N LYS A 85 17.76 -0.35 11.45
CA LYS A 85 17.84 -0.66 12.89
C LYS A 85 18.49 -2.01 13.16
N LYS A 86 18.27 -3.00 12.30
CA LYS A 86 19.03 -4.26 12.33
C LYS A 86 20.46 -4.06 11.84
N GLY A 87 20.66 -3.33 10.73
CA GLY A 87 22.00 -3.05 10.22
C GLY A 87 22.94 -2.35 11.22
N GLU A 88 22.39 -1.46 12.06
CA GLU A 88 23.12 -0.79 13.16
C GLU A 88 23.35 -1.70 14.36
N LYS A 89 22.38 -2.58 14.69
CA LYS A 89 22.51 -3.52 15.83
C LYS A 89 23.40 -4.72 15.53
N GLU A 90 23.36 -5.23 14.31
CA GLU A 90 24.05 -6.45 13.87
C GLU A 90 25.42 -6.14 13.24
N GLY A 91 25.76 -4.87 13.02
CA GLY A 91 27.05 -4.47 12.42
C GLY A 91 27.23 -4.85 10.94
N ASN A 92 26.29 -5.59 10.35
CA ASN A 92 26.35 -6.07 8.95
C ASN A 92 26.48 -4.94 7.92
N ASN A 93 26.00 -3.73 8.25
CA ASN A 93 26.04 -2.59 7.34
C ASN A 93 27.18 -1.61 7.64
N LEU A 94 28.04 -1.91 8.63
CA LEU A 94 29.13 -1.02 9.05
C LEU A 94 30.12 -0.76 7.90
N PHE A 95 30.43 -1.78 7.10
CA PHE A 95 31.32 -1.63 5.93
C PHE A 95 30.71 -0.77 4.82
N ALA A 96 29.41 -0.91 4.55
CA ALA A 96 28.71 -0.08 3.57
C ALA A 96 28.60 1.37 4.06
N PHE A 97 28.45 1.56 5.36
CA PHE A 97 28.43 2.85 6.05
C PHE A 97 29.79 3.54 6.07
N ILE A 98 30.89 2.82 6.27
CA ILE A 98 32.25 3.38 6.26
C ILE A 98 32.72 3.72 4.85
N ARG A 99 32.36 2.92 3.84
CA ARG A 99 32.76 3.15 2.44
C ARG A 99 31.96 4.24 1.73
N MET A 100 30.78 4.60 2.23
CA MET A 100 29.94 5.65 1.67
C MET A 100 29.80 6.80 2.65
N GLY A 101 29.93 8.05 2.20
CA GLY A 101 29.61 9.19 3.06
C GLY A 101 28.20 9.04 3.67
N HIS A 102 28.07 9.35 4.96
CA HIS A 102 26.87 9.13 5.78
C HIS A 102 25.56 9.59 5.10
N ARG A 103 25.58 10.81 4.55
CA ARG A 103 24.42 11.39 3.85
C ARG A 103 23.95 10.53 2.68
N LYS A 104 24.90 10.01 1.88
CA LYS A 104 24.60 9.16 0.71
C LYS A 104 24.05 7.80 1.16
N TYR A 105 24.62 7.21 2.21
CA TYR A 105 24.15 5.95 2.77
C TYR A 105 22.68 6.04 3.22
N LEU A 106 22.31 7.12 3.92
CA LEU A 106 20.95 7.32 4.43
C LEU A 106 19.93 7.64 3.32
N MET A 107 20.29 8.49 2.35
CA MET A 107 19.41 8.80 1.23
C MET A 107 19.17 7.59 0.31
N ILE A 108 20.20 6.79 0.03
CA ILE A 108 20.04 5.56 -0.77
C ILE A 108 19.13 4.57 -0.04
N GLY A 109 19.26 4.47 1.29
CA GLY A 109 18.35 3.67 2.12
C GLY A 109 16.90 4.09 1.98
N ALA A 110 16.61 5.39 2.10
CA ALA A 110 15.26 5.95 1.93
C ALA A 110 14.66 5.68 0.55
N ILE A 111 15.46 5.83 -0.51
CA ILE A 111 15.01 5.55 -1.88
C ILE A 111 14.72 4.05 -2.05
N ALA A 112 15.57 3.19 -1.48
CA ALA A 112 15.38 1.74 -1.53
C ALA A 112 14.09 1.31 -0.79
N THR A 113 13.78 1.91 0.37
CA THR A 113 12.53 1.58 1.10
C THR A 113 11.29 1.93 0.29
N ILE A 114 11.27 3.11 -0.33
CA ILE A 114 10.16 3.53 -1.21
C ILE A 114 10.03 2.57 -2.39
N PHE A 115 11.14 2.27 -3.06
CA PHE A 115 11.12 1.45 -4.27
C PHE A 115 10.65 0.01 -3.98
N VAL A 116 11.17 -0.61 -2.93
CA VAL A 116 10.81 -1.98 -2.55
C VAL A 116 9.34 -2.07 -2.12
N THR A 117 8.86 -1.13 -1.31
CA THR A 117 7.45 -1.13 -0.88
C THR A 117 6.49 -0.96 -2.05
N ILE A 118 6.73 0.00 -2.95
CA ILE A 118 5.91 0.23 -4.15
C ILE A 118 5.82 -1.05 -4.99
N ILE A 119 6.97 -1.67 -5.29
CA ILE A 119 7.02 -2.87 -6.11
C ILE A 119 6.31 -4.04 -5.46
N CYS A 120 6.43 -4.22 -4.15
CA CYS A 120 5.74 -5.32 -3.44
C CYS A 120 4.23 -5.21 -3.59
N PHE A 121 3.66 -4.03 -3.37
CA PHE A 121 2.21 -3.81 -3.53
C PHE A 121 1.77 -3.96 -4.99
N TRP A 122 2.50 -3.38 -5.94
CA TRP A 122 2.18 -3.52 -7.37
C TRP A 122 2.24 -4.97 -7.85
N MET A 123 3.25 -5.72 -7.43
CA MET A 123 3.42 -7.10 -7.83
C MET A 123 2.27 -7.97 -7.30
N ILE A 124 1.94 -7.87 -6.02
CA ILE A 124 0.93 -8.73 -5.40
C ILE A 124 -0.47 -8.44 -5.93
N LEU A 125 -0.84 -7.16 -6.00
CA LEU A 125 -2.15 -6.77 -6.53
C LEU A 125 -2.22 -6.96 -8.06
N GLY A 126 -1.12 -6.74 -8.78
CA GLY A 126 -1.03 -7.00 -10.21
C GLY A 126 -1.22 -8.48 -10.55
N ILE A 127 -0.54 -9.38 -9.82
CA ILE A 127 -0.72 -10.83 -9.96
C ILE A 127 -2.18 -11.22 -9.68
N ASN A 128 -2.80 -10.64 -8.64
CA ASN A 128 -4.23 -10.89 -8.35
C ASN A 128 -5.12 -10.53 -9.55
N GLN A 129 -4.93 -9.35 -10.13
CA GLN A 129 -5.71 -8.89 -11.26
C GLN A 129 -5.51 -9.77 -12.50
N ILE A 130 -4.29 -10.27 -12.72
CA ILE A 130 -3.98 -11.21 -13.81
C ILE A 130 -4.70 -12.54 -13.58
N LEU A 131 -4.64 -13.10 -12.37
CA LEU A 131 -5.35 -14.34 -12.02
C LEU A 131 -6.86 -14.21 -12.20
N CYS A 132 -7.46 -13.12 -11.71
CA CYS A 132 -8.88 -12.86 -11.91
C CYS A 132 -9.26 -12.75 -13.39
N ARG A 133 -8.38 -12.18 -14.23
CA ARG A 133 -8.61 -12.10 -15.68
C ARG A 133 -8.51 -13.45 -16.39
N ILE A 134 -7.69 -14.37 -15.91
CA ILE A 134 -7.54 -15.71 -16.51
C ILE A 134 -8.76 -16.58 -16.18
N VAL A 135 -9.26 -16.52 -14.95
CA VAL A 135 -10.33 -17.43 -14.48
C VAL A 135 -11.74 -16.90 -14.75
N PHE A 136 -11.96 -15.59 -14.62
CA PHE A 136 -13.29 -14.99 -14.80
C PHE A 136 -13.45 -14.38 -16.19
N PRO A 137 -14.68 -14.32 -16.73
CA PRO A 137 -14.93 -13.72 -18.03
C PRO A 137 -14.58 -12.22 -18.04
N VAL A 138 -14.20 -11.72 -19.21
CA VAL A 138 -13.88 -10.30 -19.41
C VAL A 138 -15.13 -9.42 -19.23
N ILE A 139 -16.28 -9.91 -19.71
CA ILE A 139 -17.58 -9.29 -19.53
C ILE A 139 -18.41 -10.26 -18.70
N GLY A 140 -18.76 -9.87 -17.47
CA GLY A 140 -19.67 -10.63 -16.61
C GLY A 140 -21.12 -10.30 -16.95
N MET A 141 -22.02 -11.24 -16.72
CA MET A 141 -23.47 -11.01 -16.88
C MET A 141 -24.09 -10.34 -15.64
N ASP A 142 -23.43 -10.47 -14.50
CA ASP A 142 -23.71 -9.70 -13.28
C ASP A 142 -22.61 -8.65 -13.03
N ASN A 143 -22.93 -7.59 -12.29
CA ASN A 143 -22.01 -6.53 -11.94
C ASN A 143 -22.00 -6.29 -10.41
N ARG A 144 -21.08 -5.44 -9.95
CA ARG A 144 -20.98 -5.09 -8.53
C ARG A 144 -22.23 -4.43 -7.96
N TRP A 145 -23.02 -3.75 -8.78
CA TRP A 145 -24.17 -2.95 -8.36
C TRP A 145 -25.51 -3.68 -8.46
N GLY A 146 -25.56 -4.89 -9.03
CA GLY A 146 -26.79 -5.60 -9.33
C GLY A 146 -27.67 -4.90 -10.37
N LEU A 147 -27.08 -4.06 -11.23
CA LEU A 147 -27.80 -3.27 -12.24
C LEU A 147 -27.69 -3.92 -13.64
N PRO A 148 -28.71 -3.80 -14.50
CA PRO A 148 -28.60 -4.15 -15.91
C PRO A 148 -27.45 -3.40 -16.61
N MET A 149 -26.77 -4.05 -17.57
CA MET A 149 -25.59 -3.48 -18.25
C MET A 149 -25.82 -2.08 -18.86
N TYR A 150 -27.00 -1.86 -19.44
CA TYR A 150 -27.34 -0.60 -20.10
C TYR A 150 -27.61 0.56 -19.12
N LEU A 151 -27.82 0.27 -17.82
CA LEU A 151 -28.05 1.29 -16.79
C LEU A 151 -26.77 1.69 -16.04
N LEU A 152 -25.66 0.96 -16.19
CA LEU A 152 -24.39 1.30 -15.53
C LEU A 152 -23.92 2.75 -15.79
N PRO A 153 -24.02 3.31 -17.01
CA PRO A 153 -23.60 4.68 -17.27
C PRO A 153 -24.37 5.74 -16.45
N LEU A 154 -25.59 5.44 -16.05
CA LEU A 154 -26.43 6.33 -15.24
C LEU A 154 -26.03 6.32 -13.76
N ASN A 155 -25.25 5.33 -13.32
CA ASN A 155 -24.76 5.22 -11.95
C ASN A 155 -23.43 5.97 -11.72
N TYR A 156 -22.98 6.74 -12.72
CA TYR A 156 -21.79 7.57 -12.61
C TYR A 156 -21.99 8.70 -11.59
N ASN A 157 -21.08 8.76 -10.61
CA ASN A 157 -20.97 9.86 -9.66
C ASN A 157 -19.66 10.61 -9.86
N SER A 158 -19.76 11.84 -10.39
CA SER A 158 -18.61 12.73 -10.60
C SER A 158 -17.80 13.07 -9.34
N LYS A 159 -18.36 12.85 -8.14
CA LYS A 159 -17.68 13.07 -6.86
C LYS A 159 -16.85 11.86 -6.40
N MET A 160 -17.11 10.68 -6.96
CA MET A 160 -16.40 9.44 -6.60
C MET A 160 -15.04 9.37 -7.30
N PHE A 161 -14.06 8.85 -6.58
CA PHE A 161 -12.67 8.81 -7.02
C PHE A 161 -12.49 7.93 -8.27
N LEU A 162 -12.08 8.54 -9.39
CA LEU A 162 -11.85 7.87 -10.69
C LEU A 162 -13.06 7.10 -11.27
N ASP A 163 -14.28 7.44 -10.83
CA ASP A 163 -15.49 6.66 -11.14
C ASP A 163 -15.83 6.56 -12.64
N ILE A 164 -15.42 7.56 -13.44
CA ILE A 164 -15.63 7.51 -14.90
C ILE A 164 -14.92 6.32 -15.55
N TRP A 165 -13.74 5.97 -15.04
CA TRP A 165 -12.97 4.82 -15.50
C TRP A 165 -13.56 3.52 -14.99
N GLN A 166 -14.22 3.53 -13.83
CA GLN A 166 -14.89 2.36 -13.29
C GLN A 166 -16.04 1.92 -14.20
N VAL A 167 -16.79 2.88 -14.74
CA VAL A 167 -17.93 2.62 -15.65
C VAL A 167 -17.47 2.27 -17.06
N GLN A 168 -16.48 2.99 -17.61
CA GLN A 168 -16.04 2.77 -19.00
C GLN A 168 -15.09 1.59 -19.16
N ASN A 169 -14.10 1.45 -18.28
CA ASN A 169 -13.01 0.47 -18.40
C ASN A 169 -12.55 -0.01 -17.01
N PRO A 170 -13.26 -0.97 -16.38
CA PRO A 170 -13.02 -1.35 -14.99
C PRO A 170 -11.62 -1.97 -14.76
N TYR A 171 -11.01 -2.57 -15.79
CA TYR A 171 -9.61 -3.03 -15.70
C TYR A 171 -8.60 -1.89 -15.60
N ILE A 172 -8.80 -0.80 -16.35
CA ILE A 172 -7.94 0.39 -16.29
C ILE A 172 -8.06 1.04 -14.92
N TYR A 173 -9.29 1.13 -14.42
CA TYR A 173 -9.58 1.59 -13.06
C TYR A 173 -8.80 0.80 -11.99
N ASN A 174 -8.86 -0.54 -12.04
CA ASN A 174 -8.13 -1.38 -11.09
C ASN A 174 -6.61 -1.18 -11.19
N ILE A 175 -6.06 -1.06 -12.40
CA ILE A 175 -4.63 -0.78 -12.59
C ILE A 175 -4.25 0.56 -11.95
N PHE A 176 -5.03 1.63 -12.18
CA PHE A 176 -4.78 2.92 -11.54
C PHE A 176 -4.81 2.81 -10.01
N TYR A 177 -5.79 2.08 -9.45
CA TYR A 177 -5.87 1.85 -8.00
C TYR A 177 -4.65 1.10 -7.44
N ILE A 178 -4.12 0.11 -8.17
CA ILE A 178 -2.88 -0.58 -7.81
C ILE A 178 -1.71 0.41 -7.73
N PHE A 179 -1.60 1.30 -8.73
CA PHE A 179 -0.57 2.34 -8.75
C PHE A 179 -0.68 3.27 -7.53
N ILE A 180 -1.89 3.77 -7.28
CA ILE A 180 -2.22 4.72 -6.20
C ILE A 180 -1.91 4.14 -4.82
N ILE A 181 -2.31 2.90 -4.56
CA ILE A 181 -2.04 2.22 -3.28
C ILE A 181 -0.54 1.99 -3.10
N GLY A 182 0.18 1.60 -4.16
CA GLY A 182 1.62 1.41 -4.09
C GLY A 182 2.35 2.71 -3.74
N ILE A 183 2.03 3.83 -4.39
CA ILE A 183 2.63 5.15 -4.10
C ILE A 183 2.31 5.60 -2.67
N LEU A 184 1.07 5.41 -2.22
CA LEU A 184 0.66 5.74 -0.85
C LEU A 184 1.44 4.91 0.18
N ALA A 185 1.57 3.59 -0.04
CA ALA A 185 2.38 2.71 0.80
C ALA A 185 3.86 3.12 0.82
N GLY A 186 4.40 3.53 -0.34
CA GLY A 186 5.75 4.10 -0.47
C GLY A 186 5.95 5.32 0.42
N GLY A 187 5.02 6.29 0.37
CA GLY A 187 5.05 7.49 1.21
C GLY A 187 4.99 7.17 2.71
N ILE A 188 4.09 6.27 3.12
CA ILE A 188 3.97 5.81 4.52
C ILE A 188 5.29 5.17 4.99
N SER A 189 5.90 4.31 4.16
CA SER A 189 7.16 3.65 4.50
C SER A 189 8.31 4.65 4.68
N LEU A 190 8.34 5.73 3.89
CA LEU A 190 9.35 6.77 3.97
C LEU A 190 9.20 7.58 5.26
N VAL A 191 7.97 7.99 5.62
CA VAL A 191 7.71 8.67 6.90
C VAL A 191 8.21 7.82 8.05
N PHE A 192 7.87 6.53 8.05
CA PHE A 192 8.33 5.61 9.08
C PHE A 192 9.86 5.48 9.13
N TYR A 193 10.50 5.33 7.96
CA TYR A 193 11.96 5.29 7.85
C TYR A 193 12.61 6.56 8.43
N GLY A 194 12.09 7.75 8.08
CA GLY A 194 12.57 9.02 8.59
C GLY A 194 12.39 9.17 10.10
N VAL A 195 11.19 8.88 10.62
CA VAL A 195 10.92 9.01 12.05
C VAL A 195 11.73 7.99 12.88
N SER A 196 12.00 6.81 12.33
CA SER A 196 12.86 5.82 13.00
C SER A 196 14.29 6.34 13.29
N MET A 197 14.72 7.44 12.64
CA MET A 197 16.01 8.10 12.89
C MET A 197 16.00 9.05 14.08
N LEU A 198 14.83 9.45 14.59
CA LEU A 198 14.72 10.38 15.71
C LEU A 198 15.02 9.67 17.04
N ASP A 199 15.75 10.34 17.94
CA ASP A 199 16.24 9.76 19.19
C ASP A 199 15.14 9.18 20.10
N ILE A 200 13.97 9.81 20.09
CA ILE A 200 12.80 9.39 20.86
C ILE A 200 12.41 7.95 20.46
N PHE A 201 12.45 7.66 19.16
CA PHE A 201 12.06 6.37 18.58
C PHE A 201 13.24 5.40 18.41
N LYS A 202 14.48 5.86 18.63
CA LYS A 202 15.68 5.03 18.59
C LYS A 202 15.66 3.97 19.70
N LYS A 203 15.20 4.35 20.90
CA LYS A 203 15.14 3.48 22.09
C LYS A 203 14.08 2.37 22.00
N MET A 204 12.96 2.63 21.33
CA MET A 204 11.84 1.68 21.22
C MET A 204 12.12 0.53 20.24
N GLY A 205 11.43 -0.61 20.36
CA GLY A 205 11.50 -1.67 19.35
C GLY A 205 10.94 -1.22 17.99
N LEU A 206 11.35 -1.88 16.90
CA LEU A 206 10.82 -1.56 15.56
C LEU A 206 9.30 -1.77 15.49
N VAL A 207 8.84 -2.94 15.96
CA VAL A 207 7.41 -3.28 15.96
C VAL A 207 6.62 -2.29 16.81
N GLN A 208 7.17 -1.88 17.96
CA GLN A 208 6.54 -0.87 18.82
C GLN A 208 6.38 0.47 18.10
N ASN A 209 7.40 0.91 17.34
CA ASN A 209 7.29 2.11 16.53
C ASN A 209 6.19 1.95 15.46
N ALA A 210 6.15 0.82 14.76
CA ALA A 210 5.17 0.58 13.71
C ALA A 210 3.74 0.59 14.25
N VAL A 211 3.51 -0.03 15.41
CA VAL A 211 2.20 -0.02 16.10
C VAL A 211 1.84 1.39 16.57
N PHE A 212 2.79 2.16 17.12
CA PHE A 212 2.53 3.55 17.53
C PHE A 212 2.07 4.42 16.34
N PHE A 213 2.78 4.35 15.21
CA PHE A 213 2.38 5.07 14.00
C PHE A 213 1.07 4.55 13.40
N PHE A 214 0.81 3.26 13.53
CA PHE A 214 -0.45 2.67 13.08
C PHE A 214 -1.64 3.22 13.87
N VAL A 215 -1.52 3.30 15.20
CA VAL A 215 -2.52 3.94 16.07
C VAL A 215 -2.70 5.41 15.69
N PHE A 216 -1.62 6.14 15.39
CA PHE A 216 -1.71 7.51 14.90
C PHE A 216 -2.51 7.62 13.60
N PHE A 217 -2.28 6.74 12.62
CA PHE A 217 -3.08 6.70 11.38
C PHE A 217 -4.55 6.35 11.65
N ILE A 218 -4.84 5.47 12.60
CA ILE A 218 -6.23 5.18 13.00
C ILE A 218 -6.90 6.42 13.61
N ILE A 219 -6.19 7.16 14.47
CA ILE A 219 -6.71 8.41 15.04
C ILE A 219 -7.01 9.42 13.92
N LEU A 220 -6.14 9.54 12.92
CA LEU A 220 -6.40 10.39 11.75
C LEU A 220 -7.65 9.96 10.97
N VAL A 221 -7.88 8.65 10.81
CA VAL A 221 -9.12 8.14 10.21
C VAL A 221 -10.34 8.52 11.04
N ALA A 222 -10.28 8.34 12.36
CA ALA A 222 -11.37 8.68 13.27
C ALA A 222 -11.69 10.18 13.24
N ILE A 223 -10.68 11.05 13.23
CA ILE A 223 -10.84 12.50 13.08
C ILE A 223 -11.46 12.83 11.72
N GLY A 224 -10.96 12.23 10.63
CA GLY A 224 -11.50 12.45 9.30
C GLY A 224 -12.97 12.07 9.17
N GLN A 225 -13.39 10.99 9.85
CA GLN A 225 -14.80 10.59 9.92
C GLN A 225 -15.63 11.54 10.79
N LEU A 226 -15.14 11.94 11.97
CA LEU A 226 -15.87 12.80 12.90
C LEU A 226 -16.13 14.20 12.33
N PHE A 227 -15.17 14.77 11.58
CA PHE A 227 -15.31 16.08 10.95
C PHE A 227 -15.81 16.03 9.51
N SER A 228 -16.14 14.85 8.97
CA SER A 228 -16.52 14.66 7.55
C SER A 228 -15.49 15.24 6.57
N VAL A 229 -14.19 15.11 6.91
CA VAL A 229 -13.07 15.53 6.06
C VAL A 229 -12.36 14.27 5.53
N PRO A 230 -12.84 13.69 4.41
CA PRO A 230 -12.29 12.43 3.88
C PRO A 230 -10.83 12.56 3.42
N MET A 231 -10.36 13.79 3.16
CA MET A 231 -9.00 14.08 2.73
C MET A 231 -7.91 13.63 3.72
N ILE A 232 -8.20 13.62 5.02
CA ILE A 232 -7.21 13.31 6.07
C ILE A 232 -7.12 11.79 6.32
N SER A 233 -8.17 11.05 5.97
CA SER A 233 -8.27 9.62 6.20
C SER A 233 -7.55 8.84 5.11
N PHE A 234 -6.52 8.05 5.45
CA PHE A 234 -5.86 7.20 4.46
C PHE A 234 -6.82 6.15 3.86
N LEU A 235 -7.85 5.75 4.61
CA LEU A 235 -8.85 4.75 4.21
C LEU A 235 -9.66 5.21 3.00
N SER A 236 -9.89 6.52 2.86
CA SER A 236 -10.66 7.10 1.77
C SER A 236 -9.99 6.91 0.41
N TYR A 237 -8.66 6.76 0.40
CA TYR A 237 -7.87 6.53 -0.81
C TYR A 237 -7.65 5.04 -1.13
N ILE A 238 -7.85 4.15 -0.17
CA ILE A 238 -7.69 2.69 -0.36
C ILE A 238 -9.02 2.02 -0.70
N GLN A 239 -10.11 2.45 -0.08
CA GLN A 239 -11.42 1.87 -0.32
C GLN A 239 -12.02 2.40 -1.63
N VAL A 240 -12.56 1.47 -2.42
CA VAL A 240 -13.23 1.79 -3.68
C VAL A 240 -14.62 2.38 -3.42
N GLY A 241 -14.94 3.50 -4.09
CA GLY A 241 -16.27 4.14 -4.07
C GLY A 241 -16.44 5.24 -3.03
N GLN A 242 -15.33 5.79 -2.52
CA GLN A 242 -15.35 6.94 -1.61
C GLN A 242 -15.36 8.27 -2.39
N GLU A 243 -16.02 9.29 -1.83
CA GLU A 243 -16.08 10.63 -2.41
C GLU A 243 -14.80 11.41 -2.11
N VAL A 244 -13.81 11.28 -2.99
CA VAL A 244 -12.50 11.92 -2.84
C VAL A 244 -12.02 12.40 -4.19
N ARG A 245 -11.36 13.57 -4.24
CA ARG A 245 -10.78 14.11 -5.48
C ARG A 245 -9.32 13.67 -5.63
N MET A 246 -8.87 13.53 -6.88
CA MET A 246 -7.46 13.24 -7.20
C MET A 246 -6.48 14.28 -6.63
N ILE A 247 -6.91 15.55 -6.54
CA ILE A 247 -6.11 16.63 -5.95
C ILE A 247 -5.87 16.37 -4.46
N ASP A 248 -6.91 15.94 -3.74
CA ASP A 248 -6.83 15.66 -2.30
C ASP A 248 -5.83 14.51 -2.03
N TYR A 249 -5.85 13.47 -2.89
CA TYR A 249 -4.84 12.39 -2.88
C TYR A 249 -3.42 12.90 -3.13
N GLY A 250 -3.24 13.75 -4.15
CA GLY A 250 -1.94 14.33 -4.48
C GLY A 250 -1.37 15.17 -3.35
N ILE A 251 -2.21 15.96 -2.67
CA ILE A 251 -1.80 16.75 -1.50
C ILE A 251 -1.45 15.81 -0.34
N PHE A 252 -2.30 14.85 -0.01
CA PHE A 252 -2.08 13.93 1.12
C PHE A 252 -0.79 13.12 0.95
N THR A 253 -0.61 12.51 -0.22
CA THR A 253 0.62 11.76 -0.53
C THR A 253 1.83 12.69 -0.61
N GLY A 254 1.71 13.86 -1.24
CA GLY A 254 2.77 14.87 -1.28
C GLY A 254 3.25 15.28 0.11
N VAL A 255 2.33 15.50 1.05
CA VAL A 255 2.65 15.81 2.46
C VAL A 255 3.38 14.64 3.12
N LEU A 256 2.98 13.38 2.90
CA LEU A 256 3.70 12.22 3.42
C LEU A 256 5.14 12.16 2.91
N TYR A 257 5.35 12.35 1.61
CA TYR A 257 6.70 12.35 1.03
C TYR A 257 7.54 13.51 1.55
N LEU A 258 6.97 14.72 1.66
CA LEU A 258 7.66 15.88 2.22
C LEU A 258 8.06 15.66 3.67
N LEU A 259 7.15 15.18 4.52
CA LEU A 259 7.44 14.85 5.93
C LEU A 259 8.52 13.77 6.03
N GLY A 260 8.44 12.72 5.22
CA GLY A 260 9.44 11.67 5.16
C GLY A 260 10.83 12.18 4.77
N ILE A 261 10.91 13.08 3.77
CA ILE A 261 12.17 13.73 3.36
C ILE A 261 12.69 14.65 4.48
N LEU A 262 11.83 15.45 5.11
CA LEU A 262 12.24 16.33 6.21
C LEU A 262 12.78 15.55 7.40
N PHE A 263 12.11 14.46 7.81
CA PHE A 263 12.59 13.61 8.90
C PHE A 263 13.88 12.89 8.56
N THR A 264 14.05 12.42 7.32
CA THR A 264 15.33 11.82 6.90
C THR A 264 16.46 12.84 6.89
N ILE A 265 16.26 14.06 6.37
CA ILE A 265 17.28 15.13 6.39
C ILE A 265 17.61 15.54 7.83
N TRP A 266 16.61 15.69 8.69
CA TRP A 266 16.85 16.05 10.09
C TRP A 266 17.61 14.95 10.84
N GLY A 267 17.25 13.69 10.59
CA GLY A 267 18.00 12.53 11.05
C GLY A 267 19.46 12.58 10.58
N VAL A 268 19.69 12.80 9.28
CA VAL A 268 21.04 12.88 8.68
C VAL A 268 21.90 13.96 9.34
N ARG A 269 21.38 15.19 9.50
CA ARG A 269 22.15 16.31 10.09
C ARG A 269 22.68 15.96 11.48
N LYS A 270 21.91 15.22 12.27
CA LYS A 270 22.28 14.85 13.63
C LYS A 270 23.43 13.83 13.70
N TYR A 271 23.64 13.05 12.64
CA TYR A 271 24.77 12.10 12.55
C TYR A 271 26.07 12.76 12.10
N ASP A 272 26.04 13.97 11.53
CA ASP A 272 27.26 14.70 11.14
C ASP A 272 27.97 15.35 12.36
N TYR A 273 27.33 15.36 13.54
CA TYR A 273 27.85 15.98 14.78
C TYR A 273 28.28 14.97 15.86
N VAL A 274 28.36 13.67 15.51
CA VAL A 274 28.88 12.59 16.37
C VAL A 274 30.11 11.98 15.72
#